data_AF-F9WB38-F1
#
_entry.id   AF-F9WB38-F1
#
_cell.length_a   1.000
_cell.length_b   1.000
_cell.length_c   1.000
_cell.angle_alpha   90.00
_cell.angle_beta   90.00
_cell.angle_gamma   90.00
#
_symmetry.space_group_name_H-M   'P 1'
#
loop_
_entity.id
_entity.type
_entity.pdbx_description
1 polymer ?
#
loop_
_entity_poly.entity_id
_entity_poly.type
_entity_poly.pdbx_seq_one_letter_code
_entity_poly.pdbx_strand_id
1 'polypeptide(L)'
;MESTDTVVSENALKLAREECVSSVCVESFVNFDPVASLLAYQRAHPSQLPVLMDMLSRLFSRYSSRVSMLRLALQNQLPQLLLKWLENGLTADMCGEHSPAAVRALIIRVLKAMGELHDPIHSQHVQDILTASPVWAKYKEQSHDLFLSGPHLGGYLENTQKSAHQQQLLSITLSSSNATGNDNEPPPI
;
A
#
# COMPACT_ATOMS: atom_id res chain seq x y z
N MET A 1 19.20 19.68 3.19
CA MET A 1 18.29 20.72 2.65
C MET A 1 17.11 20.80 3.58
N GLU A 2 17.23 21.61 4.62
CA GLU A 2 16.17 21.81 5.62
C GLU A 2 15.46 23.11 5.22
N SER A 3 14.46 22.99 4.34
CA SER A 3 13.66 24.15 3.95
C SER A 3 12.67 24.44 5.07
N THR A 4 12.67 25.65 5.59
CA THR A 4 11.79 26.12 6.68
C THR A 4 10.31 26.10 6.31
N ASP A 5 10.00 26.10 5.01
CA ASP A 5 8.63 26.01 4.50
C ASP A 5 8.19 24.55 4.35
N THR A 6 7.28 24.14 5.23
CA THR A 6 6.65 22.81 5.26
C THR A 6 5.99 22.45 3.93
N VAL A 7 5.40 23.44 3.26
CA VAL A 7 4.73 23.27 1.96
C VAL A 7 5.73 22.95 0.85
N VAL A 8 6.91 23.58 0.86
CA VAL A 8 7.94 23.35 -0.16
C VAL A 8 8.49 21.93 -0.02
N SER A 9 8.76 21.50 1.22
CA SER A 9 9.32 20.18 1.49
C SER A 9 8.32 19.06 1.19
N GLU A 10 7.03 19.26 1.45
CA GLU A 10 5.96 18.33 1.09
C GLU A 10 5.83 18.16 -0.44
N ASN A 11 5.81 19.27 -1.18
CA ASN A 11 5.73 19.22 -2.64
C ASN A 11 6.98 18.60 -3.26
N ALA A 12 8.17 18.89 -2.71
CA ALA A 12 9.41 18.27 -3.13
C ALA A 12 9.38 16.75 -2.90
N LEU A 13 8.84 16.28 -1.77
CA LEU A 13 8.67 14.85 -1.51
C LEU A 13 7.72 14.20 -2.52
N LYS A 14 6.57 14.83 -2.80
CA LYS A 14 5.61 14.34 -3.79
C LYS A 14 6.23 14.25 -5.19
N LEU A 15 7.02 15.24 -5.59
CA LEU A 15 7.75 15.23 -6.86
C LEU A 15 8.80 14.11 -6.87
N ALA A 16 9.62 13.98 -5.83
CA ALA A 16 10.63 12.93 -5.73
C ALA A 16 10.02 11.53 -5.80
N ARG A 17 8.84 11.34 -5.19
CA ARG A 17 8.06 10.10 -5.31
C ARG A 17 7.64 9.82 -6.76
N GLU A 18 7.20 10.83 -7.49
CA GLU A 18 6.81 10.68 -8.89
C GLU A 18 8.02 10.38 -9.78
N GLU A 19 9.16 11.01 -9.52
CA GLU A 19 10.42 10.69 -10.21
C GLU A 19 10.84 9.22 -10.00
N CYS A 20 10.55 8.63 -8.82
CA CYS A 20 10.80 7.21 -8.56
C CYS A 20 9.96 6.25 -9.44
N VAL A 21 9.00 6.76 -10.22
CA VAL A 21 8.32 5.99 -11.27
C VAL A 21 9.30 5.63 -12.40
N SER A 22 10.23 6.51 -12.75
CA SER A 22 11.23 6.26 -13.80
C SER A 22 12.43 5.48 -13.26
N SER A 23 12.84 4.41 -13.96
CA SER A 23 14.03 3.62 -13.57
C SER A 23 15.32 4.43 -13.69
N VAL A 24 15.41 5.35 -14.65
CA VAL A 24 16.58 6.21 -14.87
C VAL A 24 16.76 7.20 -13.72
N CYS A 25 15.64 7.75 -13.21
CA CYS A 25 15.68 8.64 -12.06
C CYS A 25 16.12 7.88 -10.79
N VAL A 26 15.66 6.64 -10.59
CA VAL A 26 16.08 5.78 -9.48
C VAL A 26 17.60 5.54 -9.48
N GLU A 27 18.23 5.37 -10.66
CA GLU A 27 19.68 5.21 -10.77
C GLU A 27 20.46 6.47 -10.35
N SER A 28 19.87 7.65 -10.52
CA SER A 28 20.49 8.91 -10.09
C SER A 28 20.60 9.02 -8.56
N PHE A 29 19.78 8.27 -7.81
CA PHE A 29 19.84 8.22 -6.34
C PHE A 29 21.02 7.39 -5.79
N VAL A 30 21.80 6.70 -6.63
CA VAL A 30 22.94 5.88 -6.18
C VAL A 30 24.02 6.69 -5.45
N ASN A 31 24.16 7.98 -5.79
CA ASN A 31 25.17 8.87 -5.19
C ASN A 31 24.74 9.48 -3.85
N PHE A 32 23.52 9.20 -3.39
CA PHE A 32 22.94 9.78 -2.19
C PHE A 32 22.33 8.70 -1.29
N ASP A 33 22.10 9.01 -0.01
CA ASP A 33 21.33 8.14 0.87
C ASP A 33 19.87 8.64 0.97
N PRO A 34 18.98 8.17 0.06
CA PRO A 34 17.57 8.55 0.13
C PRO A 34 16.93 7.99 1.40
N VAL A 35 17.37 6.85 1.93
CA VAL A 35 16.75 6.25 3.11
C VAL A 35 17.01 7.09 4.36
N ALA A 36 18.26 7.48 4.61
CA ALA A 36 18.61 8.33 5.75
C ALA A 36 17.87 9.67 5.70
N SER A 37 17.77 10.25 4.50
CA SER A 37 17.15 11.56 4.29
C SER A 37 15.63 11.52 4.43
N LEU A 38 15.00 10.46 3.93
CA LEU A 38 13.58 10.21 4.14
C LEU A 38 13.26 9.97 5.62
N LEU A 39 14.12 9.23 6.35
CA LEU A 39 13.94 9.05 7.79
C LEU A 39 14.15 10.34 8.58
N ALA A 40 15.11 11.18 8.21
CA ALA A 40 15.28 12.50 8.81
C ALA A 40 14.05 13.38 8.56
N TYR A 41 13.53 13.38 7.34
CA TYR A 41 12.30 14.09 6.97
C TYR A 41 11.08 13.60 7.76
N GLN A 42 10.92 12.28 7.90
CA GLN A 42 9.82 11.68 8.66
C GLN A 42 9.82 12.10 10.13
N ARG A 43 10.99 12.30 10.75
CA ARG A 43 11.09 12.79 12.13
C ARG A 43 10.62 14.25 12.26
N ALA A 44 10.84 15.07 11.24
CA ALA A 44 10.37 16.45 11.21
C ALA A 44 8.88 16.57 10.83
N HIS A 45 8.38 15.65 10.01
CA HIS A 45 7.02 15.65 9.46
C HIS A 45 6.36 14.28 9.58
N PRO A 46 5.90 13.89 10.79
CA PRO A 46 5.30 12.58 11.03
C PRO A 46 4.08 12.30 10.14
N SER A 47 3.29 13.33 9.83
CA SER A 47 2.07 13.23 9.00
C SER A 47 2.31 12.77 7.55
N GLN A 48 3.54 12.88 7.04
CA GLN A 48 3.91 12.51 5.67
C GLN A 48 4.41 11.05 5.55
N LEU A 49 4.32 10.27 6.63
CA LEU A 49 4.69 8.85 6.63
C LEU A 49 4.08 8.03 5.48
N PRO A 50 2.80 8.20 5.08
CA PRO A 50 2.21 7.41 4.00
C PRO A 50 2.89 7.64 2.65
N VAL A 51 3.17 8.90 2.32
CA VAL A 51 3.87 9.29 1.07
C VAL A 51 5.29 8.75 1.08
N LEU A 52 5.96 8.81 2.23
CA LEU A 52 7.32 8.31 2.43
C LEU A 52 7.41 6.79 2.23
N MET A 53 6.49 6.04 2.84
CA MET A 53 6.43 4.58 2.71
C MET A 53 6.12 4.17 1.27
N ASP A 54 5.25 4.89 0.58
CA ASP A 54 4.98 4.61 -0.84
C ASP A 54 6.21 4.86 -1.72
N MET A 55 6.91 5.98 -1.51
CA MET A 55 8.18 6.27 -2.21
C MET A 55 9.22 5.18 -1.96
N LEU A 56 9.42 4.76 -0.69
CA LEU A 56 10.33 3.68 -0.34
C LEU A 56 9.93 2.37 -1.03
N SER A 57 8.65 2.02 -1.04
CA SER A 57 8.17 0.80 -1.69
C SER A 57 8.49 0.78 -3.19
N ARG A 58 8.40 1.93 -3.86
CA ARG A 58 8.76 2.09 -5.28
C ARG A 58 10.26 1.97 -5.51
N LEU A 59 11.07 2.56 -4.63
CA LEU A 59 12.52 2.43 -4.66
C LEU A 59 12.96 0.97 -4.55
N PHE A 60 12.42 0.21 -3.59
CA PHE A 60 12.73 -1.22 -3.43
C PHE A 60 12.15 -2.10 -4.55
N SER A 61 11.11 -1.65 -5.25
CA SER A 61 10.50 -2.39 -6.35
C SER A 61 11.26 -2.28 -7.69
N ARG A 62 12.37 -1.53 -7.80
CA ARG A 62 13.06 -1.28 -9.09
C ARG A 62 14.46 -1.90 -9.14
N TYR A 63 14.67 -2.86 -10.06
CA TYR A 63 15.79 -3.83 -10.09
C TYR A 63 17.22 -3.22 -10.04
N SER A 64 17.49 -2.13 -10.76
CA SER A 64 18.86 -1.59 -10.94
C SER A 64 19.58 -1.17 -9.64
N SER A 65 18.86 -0.65 -8.64
CA SER A 65 19.47 -0.06 -7.43
C SER A 65 19.13 -0.82 -6.15
N ARG A 66 18.47 -1.98 -6.24
CA ARG A 66 17.90 -2.63 -5.05
C ARG A 66 18.96 -3.07 -4.04
N VAL A 67 20.13 -3.51 -4.50
CA VAL A 67 21.21 -3.99 -3.61
C VAL A 67 21.83 -2.84 -2.81
N SER A 68 22.16 -1.74 -3.47
CA SER A 68 22.64 -0.52 -2.80
C SER A 68 21.60 0.03 -1.83
N MET A 69 20.32 0.08 -2.25
CA MET A 69 19.23 0.56 -1.40
C MET A 69 19.00 -0.34 -0.19
N LEU A 70 19.09 -1.67 -0.35
CA LEU A 70 18.95 -2.60 0.78
C LEU A 70 20.10 -2.44 1.79
N ARG A 71 21.33 -2.26 1.30
CA ARG A 71 22.49 -1.97 2.16
C ARG A 71 22.28 -0.68 2.96
N LEU A 72 21.82 0.40 2.30
CA LEU A 72 21.49 1.67 2.96
C LEU A 72 20.36 1.51 3.99
N ALA A 73 19.33 0.72 3.65
CA ALA A 73 18.22 0.44 4.55
C ALA A 73 18.65 -0.33 5.80
N LEU A 74 19.55 -1.30 5.65
CA LEU A 74 20.15 -2.04 6.77
C LEU A 74 21.03 -1.13 7.64
N GLN A 75 21.86 -0.28 7.01
CA GLN A 75 22.71 0.67 7.71
C GLN A 75 21.89 1.65 8.56
N ASN A 76 20.73 2.08 8.06
CA ASN A 76 19.81 2.96 8.76
C ASN A 76 18.81 2.22 9.68
N GLN A 77 18.94 0.90 9.85
CA GLN A 77 18.05 0.07 10.67
C GLN A 77 16.56 0.18 10.29
N LEU A 78 16.27 0.46 9.01
CA LEU A 78 14.91 0.64 8.50
C LEU A 78 13.98 -0.55 8.83
N PRO A 79 14.38 -1.83 8.64
CA PRO A 79 13.50 -2.96 8.98
C PRO A 79 13.08 -2.97 10.45
N GLN A 80 14.02 -2.69 11.36
CA GLN A 80 13.76 -2.69 12.80
C GLN A 80 12.83 -1.54 13.18
N LEU A 81 13.01 -0.36 12.56
CA LEU A 81 12.13 0.79 12.77
C LEU A 81 10.69 0.51 12.29
N LEU A 82 10.54 -0.08 11.11
CA LEU A 82 9.23 -0.46 10.56
C LEU A 82 8.52 -1.48 11.44
N LEU A 83 9.24 -2.49 11.95
CA LEU A 83 8.70 -3.47 12.89
C LEU A 83 8.28 -2.81 14.21
N LYS A 84 9.08 -1.89 14.73
CA LYS A 84 8.75 -1.12 15.94
C LYS A 84 7.49 -0.27 15.76
N TRP A 85 7.26 0.31 14.59
CA TRP A 85 6.01 1.02 14.30
C TRP A 85 4.81 0.07 14.21
N LEU A 86 5.00 -1.14 13.69
CA LEU A 86 3.95 -2.16 13.68
C LEU A 86 3.62 -2.69 15.09
N GLU A 87 4.60 -2.76 15.99
CA GLU A 87 4.42 -3.21 17.38
C GLU A 87 3.79 -2.13 18.27
N ASN A 88 4.34 -0.92 18.25
CA ASN A 88 3.85 0.20 19.07
C ASN A 88 2.51 0.75 18.58
N GLY A 89 2.12 0.41 17.35
CA GLY A 89 1.00 1.02 16.66
C GLY A 89 1.36 2.41 16.11
N LEU A 90 0.58 2.85 15.12
CA LEU A 90 0.72 4.16 14.52
C LEU A 90 -0.18 5.14 15.26
N THR A 91 0.37 6.30 15.61
CA THR A 91 -0.41 7.42 16.13
C THR A 91 -1.20 8.08 15.00
N ALA A 92 -2.33 8.71 15.33
CA ALA A 92 -3.15 9.43 14.36
C ALA A 92 -2.34 10.54 13.65
N ASP A 93 -1.46 11.21 14.39
CA ASP A 93 -0.55 12.24 13.87
C ASP A 93 0.37 11.74 12.75
N MET A 94 0.84 10.49 12.83
CA MET A 94 1.67 9.87 11.79
C MET A 94 0.88 9.46 10.55
N CYS A 95 -0.42 9.24 10.68
CA CYS A 95 -1.23 8.78 9.55
C CYS A 95 -1.72 9.93 8.67
N GLY A 96 -1.68 11.17 9.16
CA GLY A 96 -2.20 12.34 8.45
C GLY A 96 -3.66 12.11 8.06
N GLU A 97 -3.95 12.25 6.76
CA GLU A 97 -5.29 12.06 6.17
C GLU A 97 -5.65 10.58 5.92
N HIS A 98 -4.70 9.65 6.09
CA HIS A 98 -4.91 8.23 5.79
C HIS A 98 -5.39 7.45 7.01
N SER A 99 -6.13 6.35 6.78
CA SER A 99 -6.49 5.44 7.86
C SER A 99 -5.25 4.68 8.37
N PRO A 100 -5.16 4.37 9.67
CA PRO A 100 -4.01 3.65 10.24
C PRO A 100 -3.82 2.27 9.59
N ALA A 101 -4.90 1.63 9.13
CA ALA A 101 -4.83 0.38 8.38
C ALA A 101 -4.12 0.55 7.02
N ALA A 102 -4.40 1.63 6.29
CA ALA A 102 -3.76 1.92 5.01
C ALA A 102 -2.25 2.14 5.17
N VAL A 103 -1.84 2.88 6.20
CA VAL A 103 -0.42 3.15 6.47
C VAL A 103 0.30 1.88 6.92
N ARG A 104 -0.33 1.02 7.72
CA ARG A 104 0.21 -0.32 8.05
C ARG A 104 0.42 -1.17 6.80
N ALA A 105 -0.55 -1.17 5.87
CA ALA A 105 -0.40 -1.90 4.61
C ALA A 105 0.78 -1.37 3.76
N LEU A 106 1.03 -0.07 3.78
CA LEU A 106 2.22 0.53 3.14
C LEU A 106 3.52 0.06 3.80
N ILE A 107 3.59 0.03 5.13
CA ILE A 107 4.76 -0.49 5.86
C ILE A 107 5.01 -1.96 5.51
N ILE A 108 3.97 -2.78 5.53
CA ILE A 108 4.05 -4.21 5.16
C ILE A 108 4.53 -4.35 3.71
N ARG A 109 4.05 -3.50 2.79
CA ARG A 109 4.50 -3.51 1.39
C ARG A 109 5.99 -3.21 1.27
N VAL A 110 6.52 -2.24 2.02
CA VAL A 110 7.95 -1.94 2.05
C VAL A 110 8.74 -3.15 2.56
N LEU A 111 8.31 -3.74 3.68
CA LEU A 111 8.98 -4.92 4.26
C LEU A 111 8.95 -6.13 3.29
N LYS A 112 7.82 -6.37 2.60
CA LYS A 112 7.73 -7.41 1.56
C LYS A 112 8.69 -7.12 0.41
N ALA A 113 8.72 -5.89 -0.09
CA ALA A 113 9.63 -5.50 -1.18
C ALA A 113 11.12 -5.69 -0.79
N MET A 114 11.47 -5.49 0.49
CA MET A 114 12.82 -5.77 1.00
C MET A 114 13.11 -7.27 1.12
N GLY A 115 12.13 -8.07 1.56
CA GLY A 115 12.28 -9.53 1.74
C GLY A 115 12.18 -10.35 0.45
N GLU A 116 11.43 -9.88 -0.55
CA GLU A 116 11.39 -10.48 -1.89
C GLU A 116 12.68 -10.23 -2.69
N LEU A 117 13.62 -9.46 -2.12
CA LEU A 117 14.87 -9.18 -2.77
C LEU A 117 15.80 -10.39 -2.75
N HIS A 118 16.08 -10.94 -3.93
CA HIS A 118 16.99 -12.07 -4.10
C HIS A 118 18.46 -11.61 -4.11
N ASP A 119 18.92 -10.97 -3.04
CA ASP A 119 20.34 -10.62 -2.84
C ASP A 119 20.98 -11.57 -1.81
N PRO A 120 21.91 -12.45 -2.19
CA PRO A 120 22.40 -13.52 -1.31
C PRO A 120 23.13 -13.03 -0.04
N ILE A 121 23.55 -11.77 0.04
CA ILE A 121 24.34 -11.25 1.17
C ILE A 121 23.43 -10.49 2.14
N HIS A 122 22.59 -9.59 1.62
CA HIS A 122 21.80 -8.69 2.45
C HIS A 122 20.39 -9.23 2.71
N SER A 123 19.85 -10.10 1.83
CA SER A 123 18.51 -10.66 2.01
C SER A 123 18.45 -11.59 3.22
N GLN A 124 19.48 -12.40 3.46
CA GLN A 124 19.54 -13.30 4.60
C GLN A 124 19.48 -12.51 5.91
N HIS A 125 20.24 -11.42 6.01
CA HIS A 125 20.22 -10.56 7.20
C HIS A 125 18.85 -9.92 7.44
N VAL A 126 18.16 -9.47 6.38
CA VAL A 126 16.78 -8.97 6.48
C VAL A 126 15.82 -10.10 6.87
N GLN A 127 15.96 -11.28 6.28
CA GLN A 127 15.16 -12.47 6.57
C GLN A 127 15.32 -12.90 8.03
N ASP A 128 16.53 -12.85 8.58
CA ASP A 128 16.83 -13.17 9.97
C ASP A 128 16.16 -12.16 10.92
N ILE A 129 16.26 -10.86 10.63
CA ILE A 129 15.57 -9.80 11.39
C ILE A 129 14.04 -10.00 11.36
N LEU A 130 13.51 -10.31 10.18
CA LEU A 130 12.08 -10.54 9.99
C LEU A 130 11.60 -11.82 10.69
N THR A 131 12.40 -12.88 10.71
CA THR A 131 12.08 -14.16 11.35
C THR A 131 12.20 -14.08 12.87
N ALA A 132 13.14 -13.27 13.37
CA ALA A 132 13.27 -12.99 14.80
C ALA A 132 12.07 -12.21 15.37
N SER A 133 11.34 -11.47 14.53
CA SER A 133 10.20 -10.68 14.96
C SER A 133 8.88 -11.47 14.89
N PRO A 134 8.23 -11.78 16.04
CA PRO A 134 6.93 -12.46 16.04
C PRO A 134 5.81 -11.59 15.46
N VAL A 135 6.02 -10.28 15.39
CA VAL A 135 5.08 -9.31 14.81
C VAL A 135 4.98 -9.51 13.29
N TRP A 136 6.11 -9.73 12.61
CA TRP A 136 6.14 -9.95 11.16
C TRP A 136 5.40 -11.22 10.75
N ALA A 137 5.55 -12.32 11.50
CA ALA A 137 4.86 -13.57 11.23
C ALA A 137 3.34 -13.38 11.14
N LYS A 138 2.76 -12.64 12.10
CA LYS A 138 1.33 -12.30 12.12
C LYS A 138 0.92 -11.50 10.87
N TYR A 139 1.70 -10.49 10.48
CA TYR A 139 1.36 -9.63 9.34
C TYR A 139 1.61 -10.28 7.97
N LYS A 140 2.57 -11.21 7.87
CA LYS A 140 2.84 -11.96 6.64
C LYS A 140 1.66 -12.85 6.25
N GLU A 141 1.06 -13.52 7.23
CA GLU A 141 -0.08 -14.43 7.02
C GLU A 141 -1.43 -13.70 6.98
N GLN A 142 -1.59 -12.56 7.66
CA GLN A 142 -2.88 -11.85 7.79
C GLN A 142 -3.19 -10.78 6.72
N SER A 143 -2.51 -10.76 5.56
CA SER A 143 -2.74 -9.71 4.55
C SER A 143 -4.15 -9.68 3.90
N HIS A 144 -5.03 -10.63 4.20
CA HIS A 144 -6.43 -10.60 3.75
C HIS A 144 -7.44 -10.11 4.81
N ASP A 145 -7.12 -10.19 6.10
CA ASP A 145 -8.06 -9.85 7.19
C ASP A 145 -8.00 -8.36 7.60
N LEU A 146 -6.90 -7.67 7.27
CA LEU A 146 -6.72 -6.26 7.62
C LEU A 146 -7.67 -5.29 6.87
N PHE A 147 -8.45 -5.78 5.90
CA PHE A 147 -9.45 -5.01 5.16
C PHE A 147 -10.88 -5.07 5.75
N LEU A 148 -11.13 -5.87 6.79
CA LEU A 148 -12.49 -6.06 7.33
C LEU A 148 -12.76 -5.42 8.70
N SER A 149 -11.79 -4.72 9.31
CA SER A 149 -12.04 -3.96 10.53
C SER A 149 -12.52 -2.53 10.25
N GLY A 150 -13.45 -2.37 9.30
CA GLY A 150 -14.40 -1.26 9.37
C GLY A 150 -15.51 -1.66 10.33
N PRO A 151 -16.12 -0.74 11.11
CA PRO A 151 -17.32 -1.10 11.86
C PRO A 151 -18.31 -1.70 10.86
N HIS A 152 -18.76 -2.91 11.13
CA HIS A 152 -19.84 -3.56 10.41
C HIS A 152 -21.10 -2.70 10.61
N LEU A 153 -21.23 -1.62 9.83
CA LEU A 153 -22.47 -0.89 9.63
C LEU A 153 -23.36 -1.67 8.65
N GLY A 154 -23.38 -3.00 8.79
CA GLY A 154 -24.40 -3.87 8.23
C GLY A 154 -25.52 -3.96 9.26
N GLY A 155 -26.47 -3.03 9.16
CA GLY A 155 -27.60 -2.98 10.07
C GLY A 155 -28.55 -1.84 9.77
N TYR A 156 -29.58 -2.15 8.99
CA TYR A 156 -30.88 -1.47 8.95
C TYR A 156 -31.05 -0.27 7.99
N LEU A 157 -31.19 -0.58 6.69
CA LEU A 157 -32.19 0.11 5.87
C LEU A 157 -33.47 -0.74 5.87
N GLU A 158 -34.18 -0.79 7.00
CA GLU A 158 -35.60 -1.18 6.96
C GLU A 158 -36.35 0.03 6.40
N ASN A 159 -36.53 -0.02 5.08
CA ASN A 159 -37.51 0.81 4.41
C ASN A 159 -38.90 0.44 4.96
N THR A 160 -39.38 1.14 5.99
CA THR A 160 -40.80 1.08 6.38
C THR A 160 -41.64 1.95 5.44
N GLN A 161 -41.51 1.72 4.12
CA GLN A 161 -42.58 2.07 3.20
C GLN A 161 -43.51 0.88 3.08
N LYS A 162 -44.58 0.92 3.88
CA LYS A 162 -45.83 0.23 3.55
C LYS A 162 -46.23 0.67 2.14
N SER A 163 -46.04 -0.20 1.15
CA SER A 163 -46.86 -0.18 -0.05
C SER A 163 -47.13 -1.63 -0.45
N ALA A 164 -48.29 -2.11 -0.01
CA ALA A 164 -48.94 -3.23 -0.63
C ALA A 164 -49.22 -2.84 -2.08
N HIS A 165 -48.45 -3.37 -3.03
CA HIS A 165 -48.96 -3.93 -4.28
C HIS A 165 -47.81 -4.39 -5.17
N GLN A 166 -48.03 -5.55 -5.77
CA GLN A 166 -47.40 -6.04 -6.99
C GLN A 166 -46.06 -6.79 -6.84
N GLN A 167 -46.23 -8.08 -6.56
CA GLN A 167 -45.26 -9.11 -6.91
C GLN A 167 -45.05 -9.10 -8.44
N GLN A 168 -43.86 -8.67 -8.88
CA GLN A 168 -43.32 -9.07 -10.18
C GLN A 168 -41.91 -9.60 -9.97
N LEU A 169 -41.77 -10.92 -10.16
CA LEU A 169 -40.53 -11.67 -10.20
C LEU A 169 -39.62 -11.10 -11.29
N LEU A 170 -38.46 -10.59 -10.91
CA LEU A 170 -37.38 -10.25 -11.84
C LEU A 170 -36.41 -11.43 -11.93
N SER A 171 -36.74 -12.36 -12.82
CA SER A 171 -35.81 -13.40 -13.26
C SER A 171 -34.69 -12.79 -14.09
N ILE A 172 -33.46 -12.82 -13.57
CA ILE A 172 -32.25 -12.47 -14.32
C ILE A 172 -31.91 -13.62 -15.28
N THR A 173 -32.31 -13.51 -16.55
CA THR A 173 -31.87 -14.40 -17.61
C THR A 173 -30.48 -13.97 -18.10
N LEU A 174 -29.47 -14.80 -17.85
CA LEU A 174 -28.16 -14.71 -18.50
C LEU A 174 -28.31 -15.12 -19.97
N SER A 175 -28.08 -14.18 -20.89
CA SER A 175 -28.05 -14.45 -22.33
C SER A 175 -26.88 -15.37 -22.68
N SER A 176 -27.16 -16.64 -22.96
CA SER A 176 -26.23 -17.53 -23.65
C SER A 176 -26.36 -17.30 -25.15
N SER A 177 -25.30 -16.79 -25.76
CA SER A 177 -25.12 -16.75 -27.20
C SER A 177 -25.03 -18.18 -27.74
N ASN A 178 -26.06 -18.64 -28.47
CA ASN A 178 -25.91 -19.66 -29.50
C ASN A 178 -27.02 -19.44 -30.55
N ALA A 179 -26.64 -18.74 -31.62
CA ALA A 179 -27.46 -18.59 -32.81
C ALA A 179 -27.42 -19.88 -33.62
N THR A 180 -28.55 -20.55 -33.81
CA THR A 180 -28.84 -21.42 -34.95
C THR A 180 -30.34 -21.73 -34.98
N GLY A 181 -31.00 -21.48 -36.11
CA GLY A 181 -32.30 -22.08 -36.42
C GLY A 181 -33.41 -21.08 -36.72
N ASN A 182 -33.64 -20.92 -38.02
CA ASN A 182 -34.75 -20.31 -38.77
C ASN A 182 -36.17 -20.28 -38.15
N ASP A 183 -37.01 -19.52 -38.86
CA ASP A 183 -38.48 -19.56 -38.95
C ASP A 183 -39.21 -18.64 -37.93
N ASN A 184 -40.15 -17.74 -38.26
CA ASN A 184 -40.68 -17.16 -39.49
C ASN A 184 -41.67 -16.04 -39.06
N GLU A 185 -41.59 -14.85 -39.67
CA GLU A 185 -42.67 -13.85 -39.85
C GLU A 185 -43.29 -13.02 -38.67
N PRO A 186 -43.98 -11.88 -38.92
CA PRO A 186 -43.65 -10.55 -38.37
C PRO A 186 -44.85 -9.88 -37.61
N PRO A 187 -44.77 -8.61 -37.13
CA PRO A 187 -45.73 -8.06 -36.16
C PRO A 187 -46.93 -7.35 -36.81
N PRO A 188 -48.10 -7.28 -36.14
CA PRO A 188 -49.20 -6.41 -36.55
C PRO A 188 -49.10 -5.00 -35.93
N ILE A 189 -49.21 -4.01 -36.84
CA ILE A 189 -49.68 -2.60 -36.76
C ILE A 189 -49.51 -1.79 -35.46
#